data_AF-A0A6B3ILI5-F1
#
_entry.id   AF-A0A6B3ILI5-F1
#
_cell.length_a   1.000
_cell.length_b   1.000
_cell.length_c   1.000
_cell.angle_alpha   90.00
_cell.angle_beta   90.00
_cell.angle_gamma   90.00
#
_symmetry.space_group_name_H-M   'P 1'
#
loop_
_entity.id
_entity.type
_entity.pdbx_description
1 polymer ?
#
loop_
_entity_poly.entity_id
_entity_poly.type
_entity_poly.pdbx_seq_one_letter_code
_entity_poly.pdbx_strand_id
1 'polypeptide(L)'
;STRYEQVRTPARQQIRELPASALPEHAQKWADAFAPRLRVLTDELIQLERNRDSIVDRLRGLVESALATLRSAQRLSQLPEGLGEWSGQEFVRIRFEEPDQATLTERLGEVIDEATRAALKKNSDLRRDGVSLLLRGVEAALQPKGISVEILKPDAVLRAERVPVGQMGDVFSGGQLLTAAIALYCTMAALRSNDRGRDRHRHAGTLFL
;
A
#
# COMPACT_ATOMS: atom_id res chain seq x y z
N SER A 1 -18.17 -36.46 5.81
CA SER A 1 -18.36 -35.42 4.77
C SER A 1 -18.85 -34.14 5.45
N THR A 2 -17.95 -33.20 5.76
CA THR A 2 -18.24 -31.98 6.55
C THR A 2 -18.31 -30.71 5.69
N ARG A 3 -18.11 -30.83 4.37
CA ARG A 3 -17.96 -29.73 3.40
C ARG A 3 -19.08 -28.68 3.44
N TYR A 4 -20.30 -29.10 3.77
CA TYR A 4 -21.48 -28.23 3.78
C TYR A 4 -22.05 -27.99 5.18
N GLU A 5 -21.29 -28.24 6.25
CA GLU A 5 -21.79 -28.05 7.63
C GLU A 5 -22.11 -26.61 7.97
N GLN A 6 -21.38 -25.67 7.39
CA GLN A 6 -21.56 -24.24 7.62
C GLN A 6 -22.71 -23.62 6.81
N VAL A 7 -23.31 -24.37 5.88
CA VAL A 7 -24.41 -23.87 5.04
C VAL A 7 -25.70 -23.82 5.87
N ARG A 8 -26.08 -22.64 6.33
CA ARG A 8 -27.29 -22.40 7.12
C ARG A 8 -28.50 -22.16 6.22
N THR A 9 -28.90 -23.15 5.42
CA THR A 9 -30.10 -23.07 4.58
C THR A 9 -31.12 -24.13 5.01
N PRO A 10 -32.44 -23.82 5.02
CA PRO A 10 -33.49 -24.80 5.35
C PRO A 10 -33.44 -26.05 4.46
N ALA A 11 -33.06 -25.89 3.20
CA ALA A 11 -32.94 -27.00 2.26
C ALA A 11 -31.85 -28.01 2.65
N ARG A 12 -30.76 -27.59 3.32
CA ARG A 12 -29.76 -28.51 3.86
C ARG A 12 -30.36 -29.45 4.91
N GLN A 13 -31.23 -28.93 5.78
CA GLN A 13 -31.89 -29.73 6.81
C GLN A 13 -32.82 -30.75 6.16
N GLN A 14 -33.65 -30.33 5.21
CA GLN A 14 -34.55 -31.21 4.44
C GLN A 14 -33.79 -32.34 3.73
N ILE A 15 -32.66 -32.04 3.09
CA ILE A 15 -31.82 -33.05 2.42
C ILE A 15 -31.23 -34.05 3.42
N ARG A 16 -30.84 -33.60 4.62
CA ARG A 16 -30.26 -34.47 5.66
C ARG A 16 -31.29 -35.39 6.33
N GLU A 17 -32.53 -34.94 6.42
CA GLU A 17 -33.62 -35.67 7.08
C GLU A 17 -34.33 -36.63 6.11
N LEU A 18 -34.13 -36.50 4.79
CA LEU A 18 -34.76 -37.36 3.80
C LEU A 18 -34.11 -38.76 3.75
N PRO A 19 -34.90 -39.85 3.74
CA PRO A 19 -34.39 -41.20 3.51
C PRO A 19 -33.64 -41.31 2.18
N ALA A 20 -32.55 -42.06 2.15
CA ALA A 20 -31.72 -42.19 0.95
C ALA A 20 -32.50 -42.74 -0.27
N SER A 21 -33.51 -43.57 -0.05
CA SER A 21 -34.38 -44.10 -1.09
C SER A 21 -35.26 -43.04 -1.77
N ALA A 22 -35.59 -41.94 -1.08
CA ALA A 22 -36.43 -40.86 -1.61
C ALA A 22 -35.61 -39.73 -2.27
N LEU A 23 -34.27 -39.75 -2.14
CA LEU A 23 -33.38 -38.75 -2.74
C LEU A 23 -33.53 -38.63 -4.27
N PRO A 24 -33.58 -39.73 -5.06
CA PRO A 24 -33.64 -39.61 -6.52
C PRO A 24 -34.87 -38.83 -7.01
N GLU A 25 -36.01 -38.96 -6.31
CA GLU A 25 -37.27 -38.30 -6.67
C GLU A 25 -37.23 -36.78 -6.47
N HIS A 26 -36.40 -36.30 -5.54
CA HIS A 26 -36.31 -34.89 -5.15
C HIS A 26 -35.07 -34.20 -5.74
N ALA A 27 -34.04 -34.97 -6.12
CA ALA A 27 -32.75 -34.46 -6.54
C ALA A 27 -32.84 -33.46 -7.70
N GLN A 28 -33.57 -33.80 -8.77
CA GLN A 28 -33.67 -32.92 -9.94
C GLN A 28 -34.39 -31.60 -9.60
N LYS A 29 -35.50 -31.67 -8.85
CA LYS A 29 -36.26 -30.49 -8.42
C LYS A 29 -35.40 -29.55 -7.57
N TRP A 30 -34.59 -30.10 -6.67
CA TRP A 30 -33.65 -29.31 -5.88
C TRP A 30 -32.52 -28.73 -6.72
N ALA A 31 -31.95 -29.50 -7.65
CA ALA A 31 -30.91 -29.00 -8.56
C ALA A 31 -31.43 -27.81 -9.37
N ASP A 32 -32.62 -27.92 -9.94
CA ASP A 32 -33.26 -26.85 -10.71
C ASP A 32 -33.57 -25.63 -9.83
N ALA A 33 -34.02 -25.85 -8.59
CA ALA A 33 -34.27 -24.77 -7.64
C ALA A 33 -32.98 -24.06 -7.16
N PHE A 34 -31.85 -24.77 -7.06
CA PHE A 34 -30.57 -24.19 -6.67
C PHE A 34 -29.82 -23.53 -7.82
N ALA A 35 -30.06 -23.93 -9.07
CA ALA A 35 -29.36 -23.41 -10.24
C ALA A 35 -29.40 -21.87 -10.37
N PRO A 36 -30.52 -21.16 -10.13
CA PRO A 36 -30.53 -19.70 -10.11
C PRO A 36 -29.64 -19.11 -9.01
N ARG A 37 -29.68 -19.68 -7.79
CA ARG A 37 -28.88 -19.19 -6.66
C ARG A 37 -27.39 -19.41 -6.89
N LEU A 38 -27.02 -20.56 -7.47
CA LEU A 38 -25.63 -20.84 -7.85
C LEU A 38 -25.14 -19.80 -8.85
N ARG A 39 -25.90 -19.52 -9.92
CA ARG A 39 -25.55 -18.50 -10.91
C ARG A 39 -25.33 -17.12 -10.28
N VAL A 40 -26.27 -16.66 -9.46
CA VAL A 40 -26.14 -15.37 -8.75
C VAL A 40 -24.88 -15.32 -7.89
N LEU A 41 -24.62 -16.35 -7.07
CA LEU A 41 -23.42 -16.39 -6.21
C LEU A 41 -22.13 -16.45 -7.02
N THR A 42 -22.12 -17.14 -8.17
CA THR A 42 -20.98 -17.15 -9.09
C THR A 42 -20.74 -15.77 -9.69
N ASP A 43 -21.80 -15.10 -10.16
CA ASP A 43 -21.70 -13.75 -10.71
C ASP A 43 -21.22 -12.74 -9.65
N GLU A 44 -21.75 -12.83 -8.43
CA GLU A 44 -21.32 -12.00 -7.29
C GLU A 44 -19.84 -12.24 -6.96
N LEU A 45 -19.37 -13.48 -6.96
CA LEU A 45 -17.96 -13.81 -6.72
C LEU A 45 -17.06 -13.19 -7.78
N ILE A 46 -17.42 -13.31 -9.07
CA ILE A 46 -16.68 -12.71 -10.18
C ILE A 46 -16.64 -11.17 -10.03
N GLN A 47 -17.74 -10.55 -9.62
CA GLN A 47 -17.77 -9.10 -9.38
C GLN A 47 -16.88 -8.70 -8.19
N LEU A 48 -16.86 -9.49 -7.11
CA LEU A 48 -15.98 -9.26 -5.98
C LEU A 48 -14.50 -9.35 -6.37
N GLU A 49 -14.12 -10.32 -7.19
CA GLU A 49 -12.76 -10.46 -7.72
C GLU A 49 -12.35 -9.22 -8.55
N ARG A 50 -13.21 -8.79 -9.47
CA ARG A 50 -12.97 -7.56 -10.26
C ARG A 50 -12.84 -6.31 -9.40
N ASN A 51 -13.66 -6.21 -8.36
CA ASN A 51 -13.59 -5.09 -7.42
C ASN A 51 -12.28 -5.13 -6.63
N ARG A 52 -11.85 -6.31 -6.17
CA ARG A 52 -10.55 -6.50 -5.51
C ARG A 52 -9.41 -6.07 -6.42
N ASP A 53 -9.39 -6.52 -7.67
CA ASP A 53 -8.35 -6.16 -8.64
C ASP A 53 -8.30 -4.65 -8.88
N SER A 54 -9.46 -4.00 -8.99
CA SER A 54 -9.57 -2.55 -9.13
C SER A 54 -9.04 -1.78 -7.91
N ILE A 55 -9.23 -2.32 -6.69
CA ILE A 55 -8.70 -1.74 -5.46
C ILE A 55 -7.18 -1.90 -5.41
N VAL A 56 -6.68 -3.08 -5.74
CA VAL A 56 -5.23 -3.37 -5.79
C VAL A 56 -4.55 -2.46 -6.81
N ASP A 57 -5.13 -2.27 -7.99
CA ASP A 57 -4.58 -1.38 -9.01
C ASP A 57 -4.52 0.09 -8.55
N ARG A 58 -5.55 0.58 -7.87
CA ARG A 58 -5.56 1.93 -7.27
C ARG A 58 -4.50 2.06 -6.18
N LEU A 59 -4.39 1.07 -5.30
CA LEU A 59 -3.38 1.07 -4.25
C LEU A 59 -1.97 1.05 -4.85
N ARG A 60 -1.75 0.28 -5.92
CA ARG A 60 -0.50 0.24 -6.67
C ARG A 60 -0.10 1.62 -7.17
N GLY A 61 -1.02 2.34 -7.83
CA GLY A 61 -0.76 3.71 -8.29
C GLY A 61 -0.39 4.68 -7.14
N LEU A 62 -1.00 4.52 -5.96
CA LEU A 62 -0.65 5.32 -4.77
C LEU A 62 0.73 4.96 -4.22
N VAL A 63 1.06 3.68 -4.16
CA VAL A 63 2.37 3.18 -3.70
C VAL A 63 3.48 3.63 -4.65
N GLU A 64 3.30 3.48 -5.95
CA GLU A 64 4.23 3.97 -6.98
C GLU A 64 4.45 5.48 -6.85
N SER A 65 3.36 6.25 -6.63
CA SER A 65 3.47 7.69 -6.37
C SER A 65 4.28 7.98 -5.11
N ALA A 66 4.07 7.23 -4.02
CA ALA A 66 4.83 7.41 -2.77
C ALA A 66 6.33 7.09 -2.94
N LEU A 67 6.66 6.02 -3.67
CA LEU A 67 8.05 5.68 -4.01
C LEU A 67 8.70 6.78 -4.86
N ALA A 68 7.97 7.34 -5.83
CA ALA A 68 8.45 8.49 -6.61
C ALA A 68 8.65 9.76 -5.75
N THR A 69 7.82 9.96 -4.72
CA THR A 69 7.99 11.03 -3.73
C THR A 69 9.29 10.84 -2.94
N LEU A 70 9.63 9.60 -2.52
CA LEU A 70 10.92 9.31 -1.86
C LEU A 70 12.13 9.65 -2.75
N ARG A 71 12.11 9.24 -4.02
CA ARG A 71 13.16 9.61 -4.99
C ARG A 71 13.27 11.12 -5.17
N SER A 72 12.13 11.81 -5.22
CA SER A 72 12.09 13.26 -5.35
C SER A 72 12.63 13.97 -4.11
N ALA A 73 12.34 13.45 -2.91
CA ALA A 73 12.88 13.98 -1.66
C ALA A 73 14.42 13.89 -1.63
N GLN A 74 15.02 12.77 -2.05
CA GLN A 74 16.47 12.66 -2.19
C GLN A 74 17.02 13.70 -3.18
N ARG A 75 16.45 13.79 -4.39
CA ARG A 75 16.92 14.73 -5.41
C ARG A 75 16.82 16.19 -4.94
N LEU A 76 15.72 16.56 -4.31
CA LEU A 76 15.50 17.92 -3.79
C LEU A 76 16.34 18.22 -2.53
N SER A 77 16.94 17.20 -1.92
CA SER A 77 17.89 17.38 -0.82
C SER A 77 19.32 17.68 -1.31
N GLN A 78 19.53 17.76 -2.63
CA GLN A 78 20.83 18.11 -3.20
C GLN A 78 21.27 19.50 -2.75
N LEU A 79 22.48 19.57 -2.22
CA LEU A 79 23.06 20.79 -1.70
C LEU A 79 23.62 21.66 -2.84
N PRO A 80 23.49 23.01 -2.73
CA PRO A 80 24.01 23.92 -3.73
C PRO A 80 25.54 23.89 -3.80
N GLU A 81 26.08 24.43 -4.89
CA GLU A 81 27.52 24.65 -5.05
C GLU A 81 28.07 25.60 -3.98
N GLY A 82 29.38 25.51 -3.75
CA GLY A 82 30.10 26.40 -2.81
C GLY A 82 30.15 25.92 -1.36
N LEU A 83 29.80 24.65 -1.11
CA LEU A 83 29.84 24.01 0.22
C LEU A 83 31.00 23.01 0.36
N GLY A 84 32.09 23.18 -0.38
CA GLY A 84 33.22 22.24 -0.35
C GLY A 84 32.80 20.84 -0.82
N GLU A 85 33.19 19.79 -0.09
CA GLU A 85 32.87 18.38 -0.42
C GLU A 85 31.36 18.09 -0.46
N TRP A 86 30.55 18.97 0.13
CA TRP A 86 29.10 18.84 0.15
C TRP A 86 28.42 19.33 -1.12
N SER A 87 29.13 20.08 -1.96
CA SER A 87 28.58 20.63 -3.20
C SER A 87 28.04 19.50 -4.08
N GLY A 88 26.77 19.60 -4.49
CA GLY A 88 26.11 18.59 -5.31
C GLY A 88 25.77 17.27 -4.60
N GLN A 89 26.09 17.10 -3.31
CA GLN A 89 25.72 15.92 -2.53
C GLN A 89 24.25 15.98 -2.10
N GLU A 90 23.58 14.83 -2.04
CA GLU A 90 22.25 14.76 -1.43
C GLU A 90 22.37 14.77 0.09
N PHE A 91 21.72 15.71 0.75
CA PHE A 91 21.66 15.75 2.21
C PHE A 91 20.98 14.50 2.77
N VAL A 92 19.93 14.02 2.09
CA VAL A 92 19.22 12.76 2.40
C VAL A 92 19.48 11.76 1.29
N ARG A 93 20.09 10.62 1.61
CA ARG A 93 20.28 9.51 0.66
C ARG A 93 19.33 8.37 1.02
N ILE A 94 18.48 8.01 0.06
CA ILE A 94 17.41 7.02 0.20
C ILE A 94 17.66 5.88 -0.79
N ARG A 95 17.89 4.67 -0.28
CA ARG A 95 18.15 3.47 -1.08
C ARG A 95 17.08 2.43 -0.86
N PHE A 96 16.47 1.98 -1.95
CA PHE A 96 15.53 0.86 -1.99
C PHE A 96 15.48 0.27 -3.40
N GLU A 97 15.00 -0.95 -3.50
CA GLU A 97 14.73 -1.65 -4.75
C GLU A 97 13.24 -1.60 -5.07
N GLU A 98 12.94 -1.36 -6.34
CA GLU A 98 11.57 -1.29 -6.83
C GLU A 98 11.21 -2.66 -7.42
N PRO A 99 10.14 -3.30 -6.92
CA PRO A 99 9.69 -4.57 -7.48
C PRO A 99 9.15 -4.37 -8.89
N ASP A 100 9.19 -5.42 -9.70
CA ASP A 100 8.46 -5.42 -10.96
C ASP A 100 6.94 -5.36 -10.70
N GLN A 101 6.20 -4.97 -11.73
CA GLN A 101 4.76 -4.72 -11.62
C GLN A 101 3.96 -5.95 -11.17
N ALA A 102 4.34 -7.16 -11.61
CA ALA A 102 3.63 -8.38 -11.24
C ALA A 102 3.85 -8.70 -9.76
N THR A 103 5.10 -8.67 -9.30
CA THR A 103 5.47 -8.84 -7.89
C THR A 103 4.78 -7.80 -7.00
N LEU A 104 4.74 -6.54 -7.42
CA LEU A 104 4.06 -5.48 -6.66
C LEU A 104 2.57 -5.76 -6.54
N THR A 105 1.93 -6.17 -7.63
CA THR A 105 0.48 -6.44 -7.67
C THR A 105 0.10 -7.59 -6.74
N GLU A 106 0.87 -8.68 -6.75
CA GLU A 106 0.68 -9.82 -5.85
C GLU A 106 0.76 -9.40 -4.39
N ARG A 107 1.85 -8.72 -4.00
CA ARG A 107 2.06 -8.26 -2.61
C ARG A 107 0.98 -7.30 -2.14
N LEU A 108 0.53 -6.38 -2.99
CA LEU A 108 -0.55 -5.45 -2.64
C LEU A 108 -1.90 -6.16 -2.52
N GLY A 109 -2.12 -7.23 -3.30
CA GLY A 109 -3.25 -8.15 -3.10
C GLY A 109 -3.27 -8.75 -1.70
N GLU A 110 -2.14 -9.26 -1.23
CA GLU A 110 -2.02 -9.81 0.13
C GLU A 110 -2.27 -8.75 1.22
N VAL A 111 -1.77 -7.51 1.03
CA VAL A 111 -2.01 -6.39 1.95
C VAL A 111 -3.51 -6.09 2.06
N ILE A 112 -4.22 -6.04 0.92
CA ILE A 112 -5.67 -5.81 0.89
C ILE A 112 -6.43 -6.96 1.54
N ASP A 113 -6.06 -8.20 1.26
CA ASP A 113 -6.73 -9.37 1.85
C ASP A 113 -6.55 -9.41 3.36
N GLU A 114 -5.34 -9.14 3.85
CA GLU A 114 -5.07 -9.10 5.29
C GLU A 114 -5.77 -7.94 5.97
N ALA A 115 -5.79 -6.75 5.35
CA ALA A 115 -6.56 -5.61 5.87
C ALA A 115 -8.06 -5.93 5.96
N THR A 116 -8.61 -6.56 4.91
CA THR A 116 -10.00 -7.00 4.88
C THR A 116 -10.30 -8.03 5.98
N ARG A 117 -9.45 -9.05 6.15
CA ARG A 117 -9.59 -10.06 7.21
C ARG A 117 -9.55 -9.42 8.61
N ALA A 118 -8.60 -8.52 8.85
CA ALA A 118 -8.46 -7.84 10.12
C ALA A 118 -9.68 -6.97 10.45
N ALA A 119 -10.22 -6.26 9.46
CA ALA A 119 -11.41 -5.44 9.61
C ALA A 119 -12.66 -6.26 9.94
N LEU A 120 -12.85 -7.39 9.26
CA LEU A 120 -13.94 -8.33 9.54
C LEU A 120 -13.85 -8.90 10.96
N LYS A 121 -12.64 -9.24 11.43
CA LYS A 121 -12.42 -9.76 12.79
C LYS A 121 -12.70 -8.73 13.88
N LYS A 122 -12.38 -7.45 13.63
CA LYS A 122 -12.54 -6.36 14.61
C LYS A 122 -13.89 -5.64 14.50
N ASN A 123 -14.73 -6.00 13.53
CA ASN A 123 -15.97 -5.29 13.20
C ASN A 123 -15.75 -3.77 13.03
N SER A 124 -14.60 -3.39 12.46
CA SER A 124 -14.13 -2.01 12.35
C SER A 124 -14.22 -1.50 10.92
N ASP A 125 -14.58 -0.22 10.75
CA ASP A 125 -14.65 0.40 9.43
C ASP A 125 -13.26 0.70 8.85
N LEU A 126 -12.94 0.07 7.71
CA LEU A 126 -11.71 0.28 6.93
C LEU A 126 -11.51 1.73 6.49
N ARG A 127 -12.60 2.49 6.34
CA ARG A 127 -12.56 3.88 5.83
C ARG A 127 -11.72 4.83 6.68
N ARG A 128 -11.45 4.48 7.94
CA ARG A 128 -10.70 5.35 8.86
C ARG A 128 -9.18 5.18 8.76
N ASP A 129 -8.68 4.21 8.00
CA ASP A 129 -7.25 3.83 8.04
C ASP A 129 -6.53 3.79 6.67
N GLY A 130 -6.83 4.77 5.80
CA GLY A 130 -6.23 4.83 4.46
C GLY A 130 -4.70 5.08 4.47
N VAL A 131 -4.20 5.87 5.42
CA VAL A 131 -2.77 6.16 5.53
C VAL A 131 -1.99 4.92 5.97
N SER A 132 -2.46 4.18 6.97
CA SER A 132 -1.75 2.97 7.39
C SER A 132 -1.82 1.88 6.32
N LEU A 133 -2.92 1.79 5.56
CA LEU A 133 -2.99 0.88 4.41
C LEU A 133 -1.95 1.24 3.35
N LEU A 134 -1.79 2.53 3.02
CA LEU A 134 -0.77 2.99 2.10
C LEU A 134 0.65 2.68 2.63
N LEU A 135 0.92 2.96 3.91
CA LEU A 135 2.22 2.67 4.52
C LEU A 135 2.54 1.17 4.48
N ARG A 136 1.58 0.31 4.77
CA ARG A 136 1.72 -1.16 4.62
C ARG A 136 1.98 -1.57 3.17
N GLY A 137 1.32 -0.91 2.22
CA GLY A 137 1.55 -1.12 0.79
C GLY A 137 2.97 -0.72 0.37
N VAL A 138 3.46 0.43 0.83
CA VAL A 138 4.84 0.89 0.60
C VAL A 138 5.84 -0.07 1.26
N GLU A 139 5.59 -0.49 2.50
CA GLU A 139 6.43 -1.48 3.19
C GLU A 139 6.51 -2.80 2.41
N ALA A 140 5.37 -3.32 1.95
CA ALA A 140 5.32 -4.53 1.13
C ALA A 140 6.08 -4.38 -0.20
N ALA A 141 6.02 -3.21 -0.83
CA ALA A 141 6.78 -2.92 -2.05
C ALA A 141 8.30 -3.00 -1.80
N LEU A 142 8.77 -2.59 -0.62
CA LEU A 142 10.19 -2.51 -0.29
C LEU A 142 10.80 -3.85 0.16
N GLN A 143 9.99 -4.88 0.42
CA GLN A 143 10.51 -6.21 0.82
C GLN A 143 11.28 -6.91 -0.32
N PRO A 144 12.25 -7.80 -0.02
CA PRO A 144 12.71 -8.18 1.32
C PRO A 144 13.79 -7.24 1.90
N LYS A 145 14.39 -6.37 1.08
CA LYS A 145 15.57 -5.59 1.46
C LYS A 145 15.24 -4.37 2.32
N GLY A 146 14.01 -3.89 2.25
CA GLY A 146 13.54 -2.71 2.96
C GLY A 146 14.11 -1.41 2.37
N ILE A 147 14.23 -0.41 3.24
CA ILE A 147 14.70 0.93 2.90
C ILE A 147 15.88 1.31 3.78
N SER A 148 16.91 1.87 3.17
CA SER A 148 18.05 2.46 3.87
C SER A 148 18.02 3.98 3.66
N VAL A 149 18.07 4.72 4.76
CA VAL A 149 18.09 6.19 4.74
C VAL A 149 19.29 6.67 5.53
N GLU A 150 20.13 7.47 4.89
CA GLU A 150 21.33 8.06 5.47
C GLU A 150 21.30 9.58 5.33
N ILE A 151 21.79 10.28 6.35
CA ILE A 151 21.88 11.74 6.37
C ILE A 151 23.35 12.15 6.34
N LEU A 152 23.66 13.18 5.55
CA LEU A 152 24.98 13.81 5.54
C LEU A 152 25.24 14.50 6.90
N LYS A 153 26.28 14.11 7.62
CA LYS A 153 26.56 14.58 8.98
C LYS A 153 27.05 16.03 8.97
N PRO A 154 26.27 17.01 9.48
CA PRO A 154 26.65 18.42 9.44
C PRO A 154 27.79 18.71 10.40
N ASP A 155 29.01 18.60 9.89
CA ASP A 155 30.23 18.94 10.62
C ASP A 155 30.81 20.26 10.10
N ALA A 156 31.49 21.01 10.97
CA ALA A 156 32.10 22.29 10.65
C ALA A 156 33.20 22.16 9.57
N VAL A 157 33.79 20.96 9.43
CA VAL A 157 34.81 20.65 8.42
C VAL A 157 34.19 20.19 7.08
N LEU A 158 32.86 20.11 6.98
CA LEU A 158 32.11 19.77 5.75
C LEU A 158 32.59 18.46 5.09
N ARG A 159 32.90 17.44 5.88
CA ARG A 159 33.26 16.10 5.37
C ARG A 159 32.04 15.41 4.78
N ALA A 160 32.21 14.68 3.69
CA ALA A 160 31.14 13.89 3.07
C ALA A 160 30.76 12.59 3.85
N GLU A 161 30.70 12.67 5.18
CA GLU A 161 30.33 11.56 6.07
C GLU A 161 28.82 11.39 6.13
N ARG A 162 28.35 10.14 6.08
CA ARG A 162 26.93 9.80 6.16
C ARG A 162 26.63 8.91 7.35
N VAL A 163 25.51 9.19 8.02
CA VAL A 163 25.04 8.45 9.19
C VAL A 163 23.64 7.91 8.93
N PRO A 164 23.36 6.63 9.21
CA PRO A 164 22.01 6.07 9.12
C PRO A 164 21.02 6.86 9.99
N VAL A 165 19.81 7.07 9.49
CA VAL A 165 18.80 7.91 10.19
C VAL A 165 18.50 7.41 11.62
N GLY A 166 18.54 6.08 11.83
CA GLY A 166 18.31 5.46 13.13
C GLY A 166 19.42 5.70 14.16
N GLN A 167 20.59 6.19 13.75
CA GLN A 167 21.73 6.48 14.62
C GLN A 167 21.94 7.98 14.84
N MET A 168 21.13 8.84 14.20
CA MET A 168 21.33 10.29 14.28
C MET A 168 21.24 10.83 15.71
N GLY A 169 20.33 10.30 16.53
CA GLY A 169 20.16 10.75 17.91
C GLY A 169 21.38 10.50 18.80
N ASP A 170 22.16 9.47 18.50
CA ASP A 170 23.34 9.09 19.28
C ASP A 170 24.63 9.73 18.75
N VAL A 171 24.70 10.01 17.44
CA VAL A 171 25.92 10.46 16.76
C VAL A 171 25.99 11.98 16.57
N PHE A 172 24.84 12.67 16.50
CA PHE A 172 24.80 14.11 16.22
C PHE A 172 24.77 14.89 17.52
N SER A 173 25.56 15.95 17.61
CA SER A 173 25.43 16.91 18.71
C SER A 173 24.12 17.72 18.58
N GLY A 174 23.72 18.43 19.64
CA GLY A 174 22.51 19.27 19.60
C GLY A 174 22.52 20.32 18.47
N GLY A 175 23.68 20.94 18.21
CA GLY A 175 23.84 21.86 17.08
C GLY A 175 23.71 21.17 15.72
N GLN A 176 24.27 19.96 15.59
CA GLN A 176 24.17 19.17 14.36
C GLN A 176 22.75 18.70 14.08
N LEU A 177 22.01 18.31 15.12
CA LEU A 177 20.59 17.96 15.01
C LEU A 177 19.75 19.15 14.54
N LEU A 178 20.02 20.36 15.06
CA LEU A 178 19.33 21.57 14.62
C LEU A 178 19.61 21.88 13.15
N THR A 179 20.88 21.84 12.73
CA THR A 179 21.26 22.06 11.33
C THR A 179 20.62 21.01 10.41
N ALA A 180 20.61 19.74 10.82
CA ALA A 180 19.95 18.69 10.07
C ALA A 180 18.44 18.89 9.98
N ALA A 181 17.78 19.32 11.06
CA ALA A 181 16.36 19.63 11.06
C ALA A 181 16.01 20.77 10.10
N ILE A 182 16.84 21.81 10.03
CA ILE A 182 16.68 22.92 9.08
C ILE A 182 16.81 22.40 7.64
N ALA A 183 17.84 21.62 7.33
CA ALA A 183 18.05 21.07 5.99
C ALA A 183 16.91 20.12 5.56
N LEU A 184 16.42 19.27 6.49
CA LEU A 184 15.24 18.42 6.27
C LEU A 184 13.98 19.25 6.05
N TYR A 185 13.78 20.31 6.83
CA TYR A 185 12.66 21.22 6.64
C TYR A 185 12.69 21.89 5.26
N CYS A 186 13.85 22.39 4.84
CA CYS A 186 14.04 22.96 3.51
C CYS A 186 13.72 21.94 2.41
N THR A 187 14.19 20.70 2.56
CA THR A 187 13.88 19.60 1.63
C THR A 187 12.38 19.34 1.56
N MET A 188 11.68 19.27 2.70
CA MET A 188 10.23 19.08 2.76
C MET A 188 9.46 20.27 2.16
N ALA A 189 9.94 21.50 2.38
CA ALA A 189 9.35 22.69 1.81
C ALA A 189 9.47 22.69 0.27
N ALA A 190 10.64 22.32 -0.26
CA ALA A 190 10.88 22.15 -1.68
C ALA A 190 10.04 21.01 -2.28
N LEU A 191 9.87 19.89 -1.56
CA LEU A 191 9.02 18.79 -1.99
C LEU A 191 7.55 19.23 -2.08
N ARG A 192 7.05 19.93 -1.06
CA ARG A 192 5.68 20.47 -1.04
C ARG A 192 5.44 21.53 -2.12
N SER A 193 6.43 22.35 -2.47
CA SER A 193 6.26 23.31 -3.57
C SER A 193 6.21 22.61 -4.92
N ASN A 194 7.04 21.58 -5.12
CA ASN A 194 7.07 20.77 -6.33
C ASN A 194 5.76 19.99 -6.54
N ASP A 195 5.19 19.39 -5.49
CA ASP A 195 3.91 18.67 -5.56
C ASP A 195 2.74 19.59 -5.94
N ARG A 196 2.68 20.81 -5.37
CA ARG A 196 1.67 21.82 -5.78
C ARG A 196 1.81 22.22 -7.25
N GLY A 197 3.03 22.24 -7.78
CA GLY A 197 3.28 22.47 -9.20
C GLY A 197 2.67 21.38 -10.09
N ARG A 198 2.76 20.12 -9.66
CA ARG A 198 2.18 18.97 -10.37
C ARG A 198 0.66 18.93 -10.30
N ASP A 199 0.05 19.31 -9.17
CA ASP A 199 -1.42 19.34 -9.04
C ASP A 199 -2.10 20.38 -9.93
N ARG A 200 -1.46 21.55 -10.15
CA ARG A 200 -1.99 22.57 -11.08
C ARG A 200 -2.04 22.11 -12.55
N HIS A 201 -1.30 21.06 -12.91
CA HIS A 201 -1.26 20.52 -14.28
C HIS A 201 -2.16 19.30 -14.49
N ARG A 202 -2.90 18.85 -13.45
CA ARG A 202 -3.73 17.63 -13.54
C ARG A 202 -5.19 17.86 -13.88
N HIS A 203 -5.67 19.11 -13.90
CA HIS A 203 -7.11 19.41 -14.12
C HIS A 203 -7.31 20.54 -15.14
N ALA A 204 -7.05 20.24 -16.41
CA ALA A 204 -7.80 20.80 -17.53
C ALA A 204 -8.85 19.76 -17.97
N GLY A 205 -9.74 19.39 -17.04
CA GLY A 205 -10.85 18.45 -17.28
C GLY A 205 -12.12 19.24 -17.59
N THR A 206 -12.74 18.92 -18.72
CA THR A 206 -13.92 19.56 -19.30
C THR A 206 -15.13 19.63 -18.35
N LEU A 207 -15.74 20.82 -18.27
CA LEU A 207 -17.12 21.00 -17.81
C LEU A 207 -18.04 20.16 -18.69
N PHE A 208 -18.70 19.15 -18.11
CA PHE A 208 -19.89 18.58 -18.71
C PHE A 208 -21.05 19.55 -18.42
N LEU A 209 -21.58 20.16 -19.50
CA LEU A 209 -22.88 20.82 -19.54
C LEU A 209 -23.99 19.77 -19.65
#